data_AF-A0A128A3C7-F1
#
_entry.id   AF-A0A128A3C7-F1
#
_cell.length_a   1.000
_cell.length_b   1.000
_cell.length_c   1.000
_cell.angle_alpha   90.00
_cell.angle_beta   90.00
_cell.angle_gamma   90.00
#
_symmetry.space_group_name_H-M   'P 1'
#
loop_
_entity.id
_entity.type
_entity.pdbx_description
1 polymer ?
#
loop_
_entity_poly.entity_id
_entity_poly.type
_entity_poly.pdbx_seq_one_letter_code
_entity_poly.pdbx_strand_id
1 'polypeptide(L)' 'MNCIKCKKSIGSTDLYKIVMYIVDQKFTDHHYEHVECPDKFTV' A
#
# COMPACT_ATOMS: atom_id res chain seq x y z
N MET A 1 1.88 -11.28 -0.94
CA MET A 1 1.61 -9.87 -0.57
C MET A 1 1.43 -9.09 -1.87
N ASN A 2 0.27 -8.48 -2.10
CA ASN A 2 -0.02 -7.79 -3.36
C ASN A 2 -0.11 -6.29 -3.13
N CYS A 3 0.47 -5.51 -4.04
CA CYS A 3 0.39 -4.06 -4.00
C CYS A 3 -1.06 -3.61 -4.26
N ILE A 4 -1.60 -2.80 -3.36
CA ILE A 4 -2.99 -2.35 -3.46
C ILE A 4 -3.22 -1.43 -4.68
N LYS A 5 -2.17 -0.71 -5.12
CA LYS A 5 -2.22 0.24 -6.25
C LYS A 5 -2.16 -0.43 -7.63
N CYS A 6 -1.19 -1.31 -7.88
CA CYS A 6 -0.99 -1.93 -9.20
C CYS A 6 -1.51 -3.38 -9.29
N LYS A 7 -1.97 -3.96 -8.17
CA LYS A 7 -2.44 -5.35 -8.05
C LYS A 7 -1.39 -6.44 -8.34
N LYS A 8 -0.14 -6.06 -8.63
CA LYS A 8 0.97 -7.00 -8.80
C LYS A 8 1.47 -7.52 -7.44
N SER A 9 2.07 -8.70 -7.45
CA SER A 9 2.78 -9.24 -6.29
C SER A 9 3.96 -8.35 -5.91
N ILE A 10 4.22 -8.22 -4.61
CA ILE A 10 5.43 -7.62 -4.07
C ILE A 10 6.44 -8.74 -3.85
N GLY A 11 7.54 -8.71 -4.60
CA GLY A 11 8.66 -9.65 -4.51
C GLY A 11 9.58 -9.37 -3.33
N SER A 12 10.51 -10.28 -3.08
CA SER A 12 11.46 -10.18 -1.96
C SER A 12 12.46 -9.03 -2.08
N THR A 13 12.73 -8.57 -3.31
CA THR A 13 13.63 -7.45 -3.61
C THR A 13 12.89 -6.13 -3.82
N ASP A 14 11.55 -6.15 -3.78
CA ASP A 14 10.76 -4.97 -4.07
C ASP A 14 10.73 -4.03 -2.85
N LEU A 15 10.94 -2.74 -3.10
CA LEU A 15 10.70 -1.72 -2.08
C LEU A 15 9.19 -1.48 -1.97
N TYR A 16 8.68 -1.60 -0.75
CA TYR A 16 7.28 -1.36 -0.44
C TYR A 16 7.11 -0.59 0.87
N LYS A 17 5.97 0.08 0.98
CA LYS A 17 5.52 0.72 2.21
C LYS A 17 4.29 -0.02 2.76
N ILE A 18 4.18 -0.02 4.08
CA ILE A 18 3.01 -0.53 4.81
C ILE A 18 2.18 0.70 5.19
N VAL A 19 0.93 0.74 4.75
CA VAL A 19 -0.01 1.84 5.00
C VAL A 19 -1.09 1.33 5.94
N MET A 20 -1.35 2.08 6.99
CA MET A 20 -2.42 1.84 7.96
C MET A 20 -3.21 3.12 8.15
N TYR A 21 -4.53 3.00 8.23
CA TYR A 21 -5.42 4.12 8.52
C TYR A 21 -5.98 3.98 9.94
N ILE A 22 -6.34 5.11 10.53
CA ILE A 22 -7.10 5.13 11.79
C ILE A 22 -8.49 5.63 11.46
N VAL A 23 -9.50 4.78 11.68
CA VAL A 23 -10.92 5.09 11.49
C VAL A 23 -11.63 4.78 12.79
N ASP A 24 -12.42 5.72 13.31
CA ASP A 24 -13.13 5.59 14.60
C ASP A 24 -12.22 5.09 15.75
N GLN A 25 -11.01 5.65 15.83
CA GLN A 25 -9.97 5.29 16.82
C GLN A 25 -9.49 3.83 16.74
N LYS A 26 -9.80 3.12 15.65
CA LYS A 26 -9.33 1.76 15.38
C LYS A 26 -8.40 1.74 14.17
N PHE A 27 -7.36 0.92 14.24
CA PHE A 27 -6.47 0.68 13.10
C PHE A 27 -7.19 -0.18 12.06
N THR A 28 -7.09 0.21 10.80
CA THR A 28 -7.50 -0.63 9.67
C THR A 28 -6.46 -1.71 9.41
N ASP A 29 -6.82 -2.69 8.58
CA ASP A 29 -5.88 -3.69 8.08
C ASP A 29 -4.65 -3.06 7.42
N HIS A 30 -3.54 -3.80 7.47
CA HIS A 30 -2.30 -3.39 6.82
C HIS A 30 -2.44 -3.49 5.30
N HIS A 31 -2.21 -2.37 4.62
CA HIS A 31 -2.14 -2.32 3.16
C HIS A 31 -0.69 -2.19 2.72
N TYR A 32 -0.38 -2.74 1.55
CA TYR A 32 0.98 -2.76 1.01
C TYR A 32 1.02 -2.07 -0.33
N GLU A 33 2.04 -1.23 -0.55
CA GLU A 33 2.22 -0.48 -1.78
C GLU A 33 3.66 -0.52 -2.23
N HIS A 34 3.92 -0.82 -3.51
CA HIS A 34 5.24 -0.57 -4.11
C HIS A 34 5.56 0.93 -4.02
N VAL A 35 6.80 1.26 -3.68
CA VAL A 35 7.28 2.66 -3.64
C VAL A 35 7.18 3.31 -5.03
N GLU A 36 7.40 2.54 -6.09
CA GLU A 36 7.37 3.01 -7.48
C GLU A 36 5.95 3.15 -8.05
N CYS A 37 4.92 2.66 -7.36
CA CYS A 37 3.55 2.80 -7.85
C CYS A 37 3.14 4.28 -7.80
N PRO A 38 2.74 4.87 -8.94
CA PRO A 38 2.39 6.27 -9.00
C PRO A 38 1.29 6.57 -7.98
N ASP A 39 1.48 7.59 -7.15
CA ASP A 39 0.39 8.16 -6.39
C ASP A 39 -0.60 8.73 -7.42
N LYS A 40 -1.74 8.07 -7.60
CA LYS A 40 -2.89 8.72 -8.22
C LYS A 40 -3.39 9.77 -7.22
N PHE A 41 -2.71 10.91 -7.17
CA PHE A 41 -3.28 12.14 -6.63
C PHE A 41 -4.36 12.57 -7.61
N THR A 42 -5.57 12.02 -7.46
CA THR A 42 -6.76 12.68 -8.00
C THR A 42 -7.18 13.72 -6.97
N VAL A 43 -6.93 14.99 -7.30
CA VAL A 43 -7.45 16.18 -6.61
C VAL A 43 -8.94 16.30 -6.87
#